data_AF-A0A367JJF1-F1
#
_entry.id   AF-A0A367JJF1-F1
#
_cell.length_a   1.000
_cell.length_b   1.000
_cell.length_c   1.000
_cell.angle_alpha   90.00
_cell.angle_beta   90.00
_cell.angle_gamma   90.00
#
_symmetry.space_group_name_H-M   'P 1'
#
loop_
_entity.id
_entity.type
_entity.pdbx_description
1 polymer ?
#
loop_
_entity_poly.entity_id
_entity_poly.type
_entity_poly.pdbx_seq_one_letter_code
_entity_poly.pdbx_strand_id
1 'polypeptide(L)'
;MFETLTGQRALDYAVDLKRIPQERRLSLFTYQNSEKRLSMFDKPTVSKYPDVTRPRSTFETSRLDESRDIIENAIESGIFFGIGLFSLVFSLLPPKVNKILNTLGFQSSRPFALHLLQKSFRNLGLYSSLSALSILAYYTNLSLFVHPQLLPNSLSLEKAREILDQMKICFPNGKIWKLLEGKLCKMEGKTRRGVEILRDVRSRESVKIEILTGKLHTLPQKKKDRMVCELPQLQALAVYEMGWGQIFLGDYFQASETFFRLEGMNNWSRAFYHYIATCCMFADEAYDKSAREFMQIPGMLKRKRQFGGKLLPNEIYAERKIKHWIQKSFGQEDGVLDGKSLRKAVVINPLWELIYLWNGFSQLTVQKLESMHQIMKDTLAGGQEIESDIGQLYLLLGVGARELGDYDQAESYLRKAAGSDDEISEDAWVLPHAYYEMAALNCVRLLYMKKDDGQKVLLKEAGDWIQKCEKQLTQRNSNTDHNNDTTHSDSTGDSDWDSRLLHVRCQLLIEKLDDFNTVK
;
A
#
# COMPACT_ATOMS: atom_id res chain seq x y z
N MET A 1 27.77 -20.34 3.57
CA MET A 1 27.45 -19.54 2.37
C MET A 1 27.59 -18.05 2.65
N PHE A 2 26.69 -17.38 3.38
CA PHE A 2 26.85 -15.95 3.68
C PHE A 2 28.15 -15.63 4.43
N GLU A 3 28.45 -16.40 5.47
CA GLU A 3 29.70 -16.26 6.25
C GLU A 3 30.95 -16.55 5.41
N THR A 4 30.85 -17.54 4.53
CA THR A 4 31.90 -17.85 3.55
C THR A 4 32.18 -16.69 2.59
N LEU A 5 31.14 -15.92 2.25
CA LEU A 5 31.22 -14.83 1.28
C LEU A 5 31.60 -13.48 1.92
N THR A 6 31.12 -13.21 3.13
CA THR A 6 31.30 -11.91 3.81
C THR A 6 32.34 -11.94 4.92
N GLY A 7 32.85 -13.12 5.30
CA GLY A 7 33.78 -13.30 6.41
C GLY A 7 33.15 -13.15 7.80
N GLN A 8 31.83 -12.95 7.89
CA GLN A 8 31.10 -12.75 9.15
C GLN A 8 29.75 -13.47 9.13
N ARG A 9 29.24 -13.84 10.31
CA ARG A 9 27.87 -14.36 10.42
C ARG A 9 26.88 -13.24 10.07
N ALA A 10 25.77 -13.61 9.46
CA ALA A 10 24.72 -12.65 9.08
C ALA A 10 24.21 -11.83 10.28
N LEU A 11 24.17 -12.45 11.47
CA LEU A 11 23.78 -11.79 12.71
C LEU A 11 24.75 -10.67 13.10
N ASP A 12 26.05 -10.99 13.14
CA ASP A 12 27.10 -10.05 13.53
C ASP A 12 27.19 -8.90 12.53
N TYR A 13 27.09 -9.21 11.23
CA TYR A 13 27.03 -8.23 10.17
C TYR A 13 25.84 -7.28 10.33
N ALA A 14 24.66 -7.79 10.71
CA ALA A 14 23.48 -6.97 10.95
C ALA A 14 23.64 -6.06 12.18
N VAL A 15 24.30 -6.54 13.24
CA VAL A 15 24.64 -5.73 14.43
C VAL A 15 25.62 -4.62 14.08
N ASP A 16 26.66 -4.92 13.31
CA ASP A 16 27.64 -3.93 12.88
C ASP A 16 27.03 -2.87 11.96
N LEU A 17 26.16 -3.28 11.03
CA LEU A 17 25.39 -2.35 10.20
C LEU A 17 24.56 -1.40 11.07
N LYS A 18 23.93 -1.90 12.15
CA LYS A 18 23.17 -1.11 13.14
C LYS A 18 24.04 -0.20 14.01
N ARG A 19 25.36 -0.31 14.00
CA ARG A 19 26.28 0.59 14.73
C ARG A 19 26.79 1.76 13.86
N ILE A 20 26.72 1.64 12.54
CA ILE A 20 27.10 2.71 11.60
C ILE A 20 26.09 3.87 11.73
N PRO A 21 26.51 5.15 11.85
CA PRO A 21 25.58 6.29 11.88
C PRO A 21 24.63 6.31 10.68
N GLN A 22 23.38 6.70 10.87
CA GLN A 22 22.32 6.61 9.84
C GLN A 22 22.68 7.37 8.55
N GLU A 23 23.33 8.53 8.65
CA GLU A 23 23.86 9.30 7.52
C GLU A 23 24.92 8.53 6.71
N ARG A 24 25.80 7.77 7.37
CA ARG A 24 26.78 6.89 6.71
C ARG A 24 26.15 5.59 6.18
N ARG A 25 25.05 5.12 6.76
CA ARG A 25 24.26 4.03 6.15
C ARG A 25 23.64 4.51 4.85
N LEU A 26 23.00 5.68 4.87
CA LEU A 26 22.49 6.35 3.67
C LEU A 26 23.58 6.53 2.61
N SER A 27 24.82 6.85 3.01
CA SER A 27 25.93 6.94 2.06
C SER A 27 26.40 5.58 1.48
N LEU A 28 26.30 4.49 2.24
CA LEU A 28 26.50 3.13 1.72
C LEU A 28 25.40 2.73 0.71
N PHE A 29 24.21 3.32 0.88
CA PHE A 29 23.07 3.17 -0.02
C PHE A 29 23.13 4.11 -1.24
N THR A 30 23.86 5.23 -1.18
CA THR A 30 24.06 6.13 -2.33
C THR A 30 25.04 5.57 -3.34
N TYR A 31 24.71 5.84 -4.59
CA TYR A 31 25.49 5.56 -5.79
C TYR A 31 26.87 6.25 -5.72
N GLN A 32 27.93 5.48 -5.45
CA GLN A 32 29.28 5.88 -5.83
C GLN A 32 29.59 5.27 -7.20
N ASN A 33 29.60 6.14 -8.20
CA ASN A 33 30.17 5.89 -9.52
C ASN A 33 31.64 5.47 -9.32
N SER A 34 31.94 4.18 -9.41
CA SER A 34 33.27 3.72 -9.76
C SER A 34 33.17 3.05 -11.12
N GLU A 35 33.85 3.66 -12.08
CA GLU A 35 33.90 3.29 -13.48
C GLU A 35 34.34 1.84 -13.67
N LYS A 36 33.39 0.94 -13.89
CA LYS A 36 33.59 -0.27 -14.69
C LYS A 36 32.37 -0.50 -15.56
N ARG A 37 32.25 0.30 -16.62
CA ARG A 37 31.43 -0.06 -17.79
C ARG A 37 32.01 -1.34 -18.39
N LEU A 38 31.47 -2.50 -18.05
CA LEU A 38 31.54 -3.66 -18.94
C LEU A 38 30.57 -3.39 -20.09
N SER A 39 31.11 -2.78 -21.15
CA SER A 39 30.46 -2.61 -22.45
C SER A 39 30.07 -3.99 -22.98
N MET A 40 28.77 -4.30 -23.00
CA MET A 40 28.26 -5.51 -23.63
C MET A 40 27.52 -5.23 -24.95
N PHE A 41 27.62 -4.01 -25.48
CA PHE A 41 26.92 -3.59 -26.71
C PHE A 41 27.69 -2.55 -27.52
N ASP A 42 28.83 -2.95 -28.09
CA ASP A 42 29.42 -2.23 -29.23
C ASP A 42 28.97 -2.88 -30.55
N LYS A 43 28.36 -2.09 -31.43
CA LYS A 43 27.89 -2.49 -32.77
C LYS A 43 29.10 -2.79 -33.68
N PRO A 44 29.03 -3.78 -34.59
CA PRO A 44 30.17 -4.08 -35.46
C PRO A 44 30.23 -3.08 -36.61
N THR A 45 31.26 -2.22 -36.60
CA THR A 45 31.74 -1.51 -37.78
C THR A 45 32.51 -2.47 -38.69
N VAL A 46 32.05 -2.59 -39.93
CA VAL A 46 32.70 -3.38 -41.00
C VAL A 46 34.02 -2.72 -41.39
N SER A 47 35.13 -3.45 -41.27
CA SER A 47 36.39 -3.13 -41.97
C SER A 47 37.17 -4.40 -42.29
N LYS A 48 37.88 -4.35 -43.42
CA LYS A 48 38.46 -5.43 -44.22
C LYS A 48 39.66 -6.12 -43.56
N TYR A 49 39.86 -7.40 -43.91
CA TYR A 49 41.06 -8.23 -43.66
C TYR A 49 42.37 -7.53 -44.13
N PRO A 50 43.53 -7.79 -43.47
CA PRO A 50 44.32 -9.03 -43.66
C PRO A 50 44.73 -9.66 -42.30
N ASP A 51 44.60 -10.98 -42.12
CA ASP A 51 45.50 -12.10 -42.45
C ASP A 51 46.72 -12.31 -41.51
N VAL A 52 46.86 -13.59 -41.11
CA VAL A 52 47.98 -14.34 -40.53
C VAL A 52 48.27 -14.28 -39.01
N THR A 53 48.13 -15.48 -38.41
CA THR A 53 48.68 -16.05 -37.15
C THR A 53 48.14 -15.59 -35.78
N ARG A 54 47.29 -16.42 -35.16
CA ARG A 54 47.00 -16.43 -33.71
C ARG A 54 47.48 -17.73 -33.06
N PRO A 55 48.11 -17.68 -31.87
CA PRO A 55 48.26 -18.85 -31.01
C PRO A 55 46.89 -19.26 -30.45
N ARG A 56 46.59 -20.56 -30.45
CA ARG A 56 45.26 -21.13 -30.20
C ARG A 56 44.93 -21.32 -28.70
N SER A 57 45.76 -20.86 -27.77
CA SER A 57 45.67 -21.25 -26.34
C SER A 57 45.24 -20.14 -25.36
N THR A 58 45.15 -18.87 -25.76
CA THR A 58 44.77 -17.76 -24.85
C THR A 58 43.28 -17.40 -24.87
N PHE A 59 42.54 -17.84 -25.89
CA PHE A 59 41.11 -17.49 -26.07
C PHE A 59 40.14 -18.39 -25.28
N GLU A 60 40.56 -19.60 -24.91
CA GLU A 60 39.74 -20.54 -24.13
C GLU A 60 39.85 -20.26 -22.62
N THR A 61 41.02 -19.83 -22.14
CA THR A 61 41.23 -19.48 -20.72
C THR A 61 40.44 -18.23 -20.33
N SER A 62 40.40 -17.20 -21.18
CA SER A 62 39.64 -15.98 -20.91
C SER A 62 38.13 -16.20 -20.84
N ARG A 63 37.58 -17.08 -21.68
CA ARG A 63 36.15 -17.43 -21.66
C ARG A 63 35.75 -18.26 -20.44
N LEU A 64 36.65 -19.11 -19.95
CA LEU A 64 36.42 -19.91 -18.74
C LEU A 64 36.47 -19.04 -17.48
N ASP A 65 37.38 -18.06 -17.42
CA ASP A 65 37.42 -17.07 -16.33
C ASP A 65 36.19 -16.16 -16.36
N GLU A 66 35.79 -15.63 -17.53
CA GLU A 66 34.54 -14.87 -17.67
C GLU A 66 33.30 -15.67 -17.24
N SER A 67 33.24 -16.96 -17.59
CA SER A 67 32.11 -17.83 -17.22
C SER A 67 32.08 -18.12 -15.72
N ARG A 68 33.25 -18.28 -15.08
CA ARG A 68 33.35 -18.46 -13.62
C ARG A 68 32.94 -17.19 -12.88
N ASP A 69 33.41 -16.03 -13.31
CA ASP A 69 33.04 -14.73 -12.74
C ASP A 69 31.51 -14.51 -12.83
N ILE A 70 30.88 -14.87 -13.94
CA ILE A 70 29.42 -14.76 -14.10
C ILE A 70 28.68 -15.68 -13.11
N ILE A 71 29.15 -16.91 -12.92
CA ILE A 71 28.54 -17.88 -12.01
C ILE A 71 28.73 -17.43 -10.55
N GLU A 72 29.93 -17.00 -10.18
CA GLU A 72 30.24 -16.51 -8.83
C GLU A 72 29.40 -15.28 -8.49
N ASN A 73 29.30 -14.30 -9.41
CA ASN A 73 28.44 -13.12 -9.25
C ASN A 73 26.95 -13.49 -9.13
N ALA A 74 26.49 -14.50 -9.88
CA ALA A 74 25.11 -14.97 -9.80
C ALA A 74 24.81 -15.69 -8.48
N ILE A 75 25.75 -16.50 -7.97
CA ILE A 75 25.64 -17.17 -6.67
C ILE A 75 25.66 -16.13 -5.55
N GLU A 76 26.58 -15.17 -5.59
CA GLU A 76 26.66 -14.07 -4.62
C GLU A 76 25.35 -13.26 -4.59
N SER A 77 24.88 -12.82 -5.77
CA SER A 77 23.61 -12.09 -5.91
C SER A 77 22.43 -12.93 -5.41
N GLY A 78 22.39 -14.23 -5.68
CA GLY A 78 21.37 -15.15 -5.19
C GLY A 78 21.35 -15.28 -3.66
N ILE A 79 22.53 -15.37 -3.03
CA ILE A 79 22.67 -15.43 -1.56
C ILE A 79 22.16 -14.13 -0.93
N PHE A 80 22.58 -12.97 -1.45
CA PHE A 80 22.12 -11.68 -0.96
C PHE A 80 20.62 -11.47 -1.16
N PHE A 81 20.08 -11.85 -2.33
CA PHE A 81 18.65 -11.79 -2.60
C PHE A 81 17.87 -12.67 -1.62
N GLY A 82 18.24 -13.94 -1.47
CA GLY A 82 17.53 -14.88 -0.61
C GLY A 82 17.47 -14.40 0.84
N ILE A 83 18.63 -14.08 1.42
CA ILE A 83 18.70 -13.61 2.81
C ILE A 83 17.99 -12.27 2.97
N GLY A 84 18.22 -11.33 2.05
CA GLY A 84 17.56 -10.03 2.06
C GLY A 84 16.04 -10.15 1.99
N LEU A 85 15.51 -11.02 1.12
CA LEU A 85 14.07 -11.24 0.97
C LEU A 85 13.45 -11.86 2.23
N PHE A 86 14.06 -12.92 2.79
CA PHE A 86 13.53 -13.53 4.01
C PHE A 86 13.63 -12.58 5.21
N SER A 87 14.74 -11.88 5.37
CA SER A 87 14.88 -10.85 6.41
C SER A 87 13.85 -9.73 6.25
N LEU A 88 13.53 -9.33 5.01
CA LEU A 88 12.49 -8.35 4.73
C LEU A 88 11.13 -8.90 5.13
N VAL A 89 10.75 -10.09 4.65
CA VAL A 89 9.46 -10.73 4.99
C VAL A 89 9.30 -10.86 6.49
N PHE A 90 10.33 -11.35 7.20
CA PHE A 90 10.29 -11.48 8.65
C PHE A 90 10.11 -10.13 9.35
N SER A 91 10.76 -9.07 8.85
CA SER A 91 10.59 -7.72 9.41
C SER A 91 9.18 -7.12 9.25
N LEU A 92 8.33 -7.73 8.43
CA LEU A 92 6.93 -7.34 8.20
C LEU A 92 5.92 -8.22 8.96
N LEU A 93 6.38 -9.30 9.61
CA LEU A 93 5.49 -10.19 10.33
C LEU A 93 5.01 -9.55 11.64
N PRO A 94 3.82 -9.95 12.14
CA PRO A 94 3.31 -9.46 13.42
C PRO A 94 4.27 -9.77 14.58
N PRO A 95 4.29 -8.94 15.65
CA PRO A 95 5.22 -9.08 16.78
C PRO A 95 5.22 -10.47 17.42
N LYS A 96 4.06 -11.14 17.51
CA LYS A 96 3.94 -12.50 18.05
C LYS A 96 4.75 -13.52 17.25
N VAL A 97 4.69 -13.43 15.92
CA VAL A 97 5.44 -14.31 15.01
C VAL A 97 6.93 -13.96 15.04
N ASN A 98 7.25 -12.66 15.11
CA ASN A 98 8.63 -12.20 15.28
C ASN A 98 9.28 -12.73 16.57
N LYS A 99 8.54 -12.80 17.69
CA LYS A 99 9.06 -13.41 18.93
C LYS A 99 9.46 -14.87 18.72
N ILE A 100 8.63 -15.65 18.03
CA ILE A 100 8.94 -17.06 17.72
C ILE A 100 10.18 -17.16 16.82
N LEU A 101 10.25 -16.34 15.77
CA LEU A 101 11.42 -16.32 14.89
C LEU A 101 12.71 -15.91 15.63
N ASN A 102 12.62 -14.93 16.52
CA ASN A 102 13.73 -14.51 17.37
C ASN A 102 14.18 -15.66 18.30
N THR A 103 13.26 -16.45 18.86
CA THR A 103 13.61 -17.63 19.67
C THR A 103 14.30 -18.73 18.86
N LEU A 104 14.02 -18.82 17.56
CA LEU A 104 14.69 -19.72 16.63
C LEU A 104 16.03 -19.14 16.10
N GLY A 105 16.47 -17.98 16.60
CA GLY A 105 17.73 -17.34 16.23
C GLY A 105 17.67 -16.43 15.00
N PHE A 106 16.48 -16.19 14.44
CA PHE A 106 16.30 -15.25 13.33
C PHE A 106 16.01 -13.84 13.86
N GLN A 107 17.01 -12.95 13.82
CA GLN A 107 16.78 -11.53 14.09
C GLN A 107 16.33 -10.81 12.82
N SER A 108 15.13 -10.21 12.86
CA SER A 108 14.62 -9.39 11.76
C SER A 108 15.17 -7.95 11.82
N SER A 109 15.64 -7.43 10.68
CA SER A 109 16.13 -6.05 10.58
C SER A 109 15.86 -5.47 9.20
N ARG A 110 15.00 -4.45 9.12
CA ARG A 110 14.65 -3.75 7.87
C ARG A 110 15.88 -3.16 7.17
N PRO A 111 16.77 -2.41 7.85
CA PRO A 111 17.96 -1.86 7.19
C PRO A 111 18.89 -2.93 6.62
N PHE A 112 19.08 -4.03 7.34
CA PHE A 112 19.88 -5.16 6.87
C PHE A 112 19.26 -5.82 5.64
N ALA A 113 17.95 -6.07 5.66
CA ALA A 113 17.22 -6.65 4.54
C ALA A 113 17.32 -5.79 3.27
N LEU A 114 17.06 -4.48 3.40
CA LEU A 114 17.16 -3.53 2.29
C LEU A 114 18.59 -3.44 1.74
N HIS A 115 19.59 -3.48 2.62
CA HIS A 115 21.00 -3.49 2.22
C HIS A 115 21.38 -4.69 1.36
N LEU A 116 21.00 -5.89 1.78
CA LEU A 116 21.30 -7.09 1.01
C LEU A 116 20.56 -7.13 -0.32
N LEU A 117 19.29 -6.73 -0.34
CA LEU A 117 18.54 -6.63 -1.60
C LEU A 117 19.17 -5.61 -2.54
N GLN A 118 19.65 -4.48 -2.02
CA GLN A 118 20.31 -3.46 -2.84
C GLN A 118 21.69 -3.92 -3.34
N LYS A 119 22.45 -4.68 -2.55
CA LYS A 119 23.67 -5.36 -3.02
C LYS A 119 23.38 -6.32 -4.17
N SER A 120 22.36 -7.18 -4.03
CA SER A 120 21.95 -8.08 -5.11
C SER A 120 21.49 -7.33 -6.37
N PHE A 121 20.74 -6.23 -6.20
CA PHE A 121 20.31 -5.37 -7.30
C PHE A 121 21.49 -4.79 -8.11
N ARG A 122 22.56 -4.37 -7.43
CA ARG A 122 23.76 -3.78 -8.06
C ARG A 122 24.54 -4.75 -8.93
N ASN A 123 24.41 -6.07 -8.73
CA ASN A 123 25.14 -7.07 -9.51
C ASN A 123 24.56 -7.26 -10.93
N LEU A 124 23.45 -6.60 -11.28
CA LEU A 124 22.82 -6.60 -12.62
C LEU A 124 22.53 -8.00 -13.23
N GLY A 125 22.56 -9.06 -12.41
CA GLY A 125 22.27 -10.44 -12.81
C GLY A 125 20.78 -10.78 -12.73
N LEU A 126 20.44 -12.08 -12.83
CA LEU A 126 19.05 -12.56 -12.80
C LEU A 126 18.26 -12.05 -11.58
N TYR A 127 18.88 -12.16 -10.39
CA TYR A 127 18.26 -11.76 -9.13
C TYR A 127 18.15 -10.24 -8.95
N SER A 128 18.78 -9.43 -9.81
CA SER A 128 18.68 -7.96 -9.71
C SER A 128 17.25 -7.48 -9.90
N SER A 129 16.57 -8.00 -10.92
CA SER A 129 15.16 -7.69 -11.21
C SER A 129 14.22 -8.12 -10.08
N LEU A 130 14.49 -9.29 -9.47
CA LEU A 130 13.71 -9.79 -8.33
C LEU A 130 13.95 -8.96 -7.07
N SER A 131 15.21 -8.59 -6.79
CA SER A 131 15.57 -7.67 -5.72
C SER A 131 14.89 -6.31 -5.89
N ALA A 132 14.92 -5.74 -7.10
CA ALA A 132 14.23 -4.49 -7.41
C ALA A 132 12.73 -4.61 -7.15
N LEU A 133 12.11 -5.69 -7.64
CA LEU A 133 10.69 -5.95 -7.43
C LEU A 133 10.35 -6.07 -5.95
N SER A 134 11.16 -6.78 -5.14
CA SER A 134 10.96 -6.89 -3.69
C SER A 134 11.08 -5.55 -2.97
N ILE A 135 12.09 -4.75 -3.30
CA ILE A 135 12.29 -3.41 -2.73
C ILE A 135 11.14 -2.48 -3.11
N LEU A 136 10.75 -2.46 -4.39
CA LEU A 136 9.65 -1.62 -4.89
C LEU A 136 8.31 -2.05 -4.32
N ALA A 137 8.05 -3.35 -4.18
CA ALA A 137 6.84 -3.85 -3.53
C ALA A 137 6.79 -3.43 -2.05
N TYR A 138 7.93 -3.44 -1.34
CA TYR A 138 8.02 -2.94 0.02
C TYR A 138 7.69 -1.45 0.11
N TYR A 139 8.37 -0.61 -0.69
CA TYR A 139 8.12 0.83 -0.69
C TYR A 139 6.69 1.16 -1.09
N THR A 140 6.19 0.56 -2.17
CA THR A 140 4.86 0.88 -2.69
C THR A 140 3.72 0.32 -1.84
N ASN A 141 3.86 -0.84 -1.20
CA ASN A 141 2.75 -1.36 -0.39
C ASN A 141 2.72 -0.76 1.02
N LEU A 142 3.88 -0.51 1.65
CA LEU A 142 3.88 0.05 3.01
C LEU A 142 3.56 1.54 3.06
N SER A 143 4.00 2.31 2.06
CA SER A 143 3.72 3.75 2.02
C SER A 143 2.22 4.06 1.91
N LEU A 144 1.39 3.08 1.52
CA LEU A 144 -0.07 3.25 1.51
C LEU A 144 -0.68 3.35 2.92
N PHE A 145 0.02 2.90 3.97
CA PHE A 145 -0.55 2.85 5.32
C PHE A 145 -0.27 4.08 6.17
N VAL A 146 0.59 5.00 5.72
CA VAL A 146 0.97 6.18 6.50
C VAL A 146 0.86 7.43 5.65
N HIS A 147 0.59 8.56 6.29
CA HIS A 147 0.54 9.85 5.63
C HIS A 147 1.88 10.15 4.91
N PRO A 148 1.90 10.64 3.65
CA PRO A 148 3.13 10.84 2.88
C PRO A 148 4.19 11.71 3.56
N GLN A 149 3.78 12.73 4.33
CA GLN A 149 4.72 13.58 5.10
C GLN A 149 5.31 12.87 6.32
N LEU A 150 4.64 11.81 6.81
CA LEU A 150 5.03 11.06 8.00
C LEU A 150 5.74 9.74 7.64
N LEU A 151 6.19 9.58 6.40
CA LEU A 151 6.98 8.41 6.01
C LEU A 151 8.27 8.33 6.86
N PRO A 152 8.54 7.17 7.49
CA PRO A 152 9.83 6.91 8.11
C PRO A 152 10.98 7.00 7.12
N ASN A 153 12.18 7.32 7.60
CA ASN A 153 13.39 7.42 6.79
C ASN A 153 13.76 6.09 6.10
N SER A 154 13.26 4.96 6.62
CA SER A 154 13.40 3.65 5.99
C SER A 154 12.58 3.51 4.70
N LEU A 155 11.53 4.31 4.52
CA LEU A 155 10.66 4.36 3.34
C LEU A 155 10.98 5.57 2.47
N SER A 156 11.96 5.44 1.57
CA SER A 156 12.36 6.52 0.66
C SER A 156 11.70 6.36 -0.71
N LEU A 157 10.80 7.30 -1.06
CA LEU A 157 10.17 7.36 -2.38
C LEU A 157 11.18 7.70 -3.49
N GLU A 158 12.21 8.49 -3.18
CA GLU A 158 13.29 8.84 -4.12
C GLU A 158 14.09 7.59 -4.54
N LYS A 159 14.52 6.77 -3.57
CA LYS A 159 15.19 5.49 -3.87
C LYS A 159 14.29 4.54 -4.67
N ALA A 160 13.00 4.51 -4.35
CA ALA A 160 12.04 3.74 -5.13
C ALA A 160 11.99 4.23 -6.59
N ARG A 161 12.00 5.54 -6.82
CA ARG A 161 12.02 6.13 -8.17
C ARG A 161 13.29 5.76 -8.93
N GLU A 162 14.46 5.88 -8.30
CA GLU A 162 15.74 5.53 -8.91
C GLU A 162 15.80 4.06 -9.35
N ILE A 163 15.41 3.13 -8.46
CA ILE A 163 15.39 1.69 -8.76
C ILE A 163 14.42 1.40 -9.90
N LEU A 164 13.26 2.03 -9.89
CA LEU A 164 12.24 1.85 -10.91
C LEU A 164 12.70 2.37 -12.28
N ASP A 165 13.30 3.55 -12.33
CA ASP A 165 13.77 4.14 -13.58
C ASP A 165 14.91 3.30 -14.19
N GLN A 166 15.82 2.78 -13.37
CA GLN A 166 16.82 1.80 -13.83
C GLN A 166 16.18 0.53 -14.40
N MET A 167 15.18 -0.02 -13.72
CA MET A 167 14.47 -1.22 -14.19
C MET A 167 13.67 -0.97 -15.47
N LYS A 168 13.12 0.23 -15.66
CA LYS A 168 12.46 0.62 -16.92
C LYS A 168 13.44 0.75 -18.08
N ILE A 169 14.69 1.17 -17.84
CA ILE A 169 15.74 1.18 -18.87
C ILE A 169 16.10 -0.25 -19.27
N CYS A 170 16.28 -1.15 -18.30
CA CYS A 170 16.61 -2.55 -18.55
C CYS A 170 15.46 -3.35 -19.18
N PHE A 171 14.21 -3.02 -18.81
CA PHE A 171 13.00 -3.75 -19.20
C PHE A 171 11.89 -2.79 -19.67
N PRO A 172 12.06 -2.09 -20.81
CA PRO A 172 11.17 -1.01 -21.26
C PRO A 172 9.73 -1.48 -21.53
N ASN A 173 9.55 -2.76 -21.89
CA ASN A 173 8.24 -3.36 -22.16
C ASN A 173 7.63 -4.08 -20.94
N GLY A 174 8.26 -4.01 -19.76
CA GLY A 174 7.80 -4.67 -18.55
C GLY A 174 6.54 -4.03 -17.98
N LYS A 175 5.37 -4.68 -18.14
CA LYS A 175 4.09 -4.20 -17.60
C LYS A 175 4.09 -4.06 -16.07
N ILE A 176 4.87 -4.89 -15.36
CA ILE A 176 5.03 -4.81 -13.90
C ILE A 176 5.67 -3.49 -13.47
N TRP A 177 6.67 -3.00 -14.22
CA TRP A 177 7.33 -1.74 -13.91
C TRP A 177 6.41 -0.55 -14.15
N LYS A 178 5.60 -0.59 -15.22
CA LYS A 178 4.56 0.43 -15.45
C LYS A 178 3.48 0.41 -14.36
N LEU A 179 3.08 -0.77 -13.86
CA LEU A 179 2.18 -0.87 -12.70
C LEU A 179 2.80 -0.17 -11.47
N LEU A 180 4.04 -0.52 -11.14
CA LEU A 180 4.76 0.06 -10.00
C LEU A 180 4.98 1.56 -10.16
N GLU A 181 5.18 2.03 -11.40
CA GLU A 181 5.23 3.46 -11.71
C GLU A 181 3.91 4.16 -11.43
N GLY A 182 2.79 3.56 -11.81
CA GLY A 182 1.46 4.08 -11.48
C GLY A 182 1.24 4.20 -9.97
N LYS A 183 1.60 3.14 -9.22
CA LYS A 183 1.55 3.14 -7.74
C LYS A 183 2.44 4.22 -7.13
N LEU A 184 3.68 4.35 -7.62
CA LEU A 184 4.64 5.31 -7.08
C LEU A 184 4.25 6.76 -7.40
N CYS A 185 3.73 7.04 -8.60
CA CYS A 185 3.21 8.37 -8.95
C CYS A 185 2.11 8.80 -8.00
N LYS A 186 1.23 7.88 -7.59
CA LYS A 186 0.17 8.13 -6.61
C LYS A 186 0.76 8.57 -5.24
N MET A 187 1.79 7.89 -4.75
CA MET A 187 2.47 8.25 -3.48
C MET A 187 3.22 9.59 -3.54
N GLU A 188 3.71 9.97 -4.72
CA GLU A 188 4.36 11.26 -4.96
C GLU A 188 3.35 12.42 -5.15
N GLY A 189 2.05 12.19 -5.00
CA GLY A 189 1.00 13.19 -5.25
C GLY A 189 0.73 13.43 -6.75
N LYS A 190 1.33 12.65 -7.65
CA LYS A 190 1.13 12.70 -9.11
C LYS A 190 0.03 11.74 -9.56
N THR A 191 -1.10 11.74 -8.86
CA THR A 191 -2.20 10.77 -9.03
C THR A 191 -2.72 10.70 -10.46
N ARG A 192 -2.92 11.85 -11.13
CA ARG A 192 -3.39 11.91 -12.53
C ARG A 192 -2.47 11.16 -13.49
N ARG A 193 -1.15 11.44 -13.42
CA ARG A 193 -0.14 10.73 -14.20
C ARG A 193 -0.15 9.23 -13.90
N GLY A 194 -0.32 8.86 -12.63
CA GLY A 194 -0.44 7.45 -12.24
C GLY A 194 -1.62 6.74 -12.91
N VAL A 195 -2.80 7.36 -12.94
CA VAL A 195 -3.99 6.83 -13.61
C VAL A 195 -3.79 6.69 -15.11
N GLU A 196 -3.17 7.67 -15.76
CA GLU A 196 -2.84 7.62 -17.20
C GLU A 196 -1.91 6.45 -17.52
N ILE A 197 -0.83 6.27 -16.77
CA ILE A 197 0.10 5.15 -16.94
C ILE A 197 -0.62 3.81 -16.78
N LEU A 198 -1.48 3.67 -15.75
CA LEU A 198 -2.22 2.43 -15.51
C LEU A 198 -3.27 2.14 -16.60
N ARG A 199 -3.86 3.18 -17.19
CA ARG A 199 -4.75 3.07 -18.34
C ARG A 199 -4.01 2.52 -19.56
N ASP A 200 -2.75 2.90 -19.76
CA ASP A 200 -1.90 2.39 -20.84
C ASP A 200 -1.46 0.94 -20.60
N VAL A 201 -1.18 0.55 -19.35
CA VAL A 201 -0.88 -0.86 -18.99
C VAL A 201 -2.02 -1.81 -19.38
N ARG A 202 -3.26 -1.31 -19.34
CA ARG A 202 -4.45 -2.03 -19.77
C ARG A 202 -4.52 -2.20 -21.30
N SER A 203 -3.86 -1.34 -22.07
CA SER A 203 -3.86 -1.45 -23.53
C SER A 203 -3.19 -2.76 -23.98
N ARG A 204 -3.85 -3.50 -24.88
CA ARG A 204 -3.39 -4.78 -25.42
C ARG A 204 -2.32 -4.59 -26.50
N GLU A 205 -1.29 -3.80 -26.23
CA GLU A 205 -0.11 -3.77 -27.10
C GLU A 205 0.75 -4.99 -26.77
N SER A 206 0.60 -6.05 -27.57
CA SER A 206 1.45 -7.22 -27.55
C SER A 206 2.67 -6.97 -28.43
N VAL A 207 3.79 -6.56 -27.83
CA VAL A 207 5.09 -6.58 -28.51
C VAL A 207 5.76 -7.91 -28.21
N LYS A 208 5.84 -8.82 -29.19
CA LYS A 208 6.69 -10.02 -29.08
C LYS A 208 8.15 -9.55 -29.21
N ILE A 209 8.99 -9.91 -28.24
CA ILE A 209 10.44 -9.81 -28.35
C ILE A 209 10.94 -11.19 -28.79
N GLU A 210 11.43 -11.30 -30.01
CA GLU A 210 12.22 -12.46 -30.43
C GLU A 210 13.63 -12.31 -29.81
N ILE A 211 13.91 -13.11 -28.79
CA ILE A 211 15.14 -13.06 -27.98
C ILE A 211 16.41 -13.33 -28.83
N LEU A 212 16.26 -13.81 -30.07
CA LEU A 212 17.37 -14.19 -30.96
C LEU A 212 17.80 -13.12 -31.98
N THR A 213 17.01 -12.08 -32.25
CA THR A 213 17.29 -11.18 -33.40
C THR A 213 17.24 -9.68 -33.08
N GLY A 214 16.81 -9.26 -31.89
CA GLY A 214 16.90 -7.86 -31.44
C GLY A 214 16.12 -6.84 -32.28
N LYS A 215 15.24 -7.28 -33.20
CA LYS A 215 14.42 -6.39 -34.03
C LYS A 215 13.01 -6.24 -33.45
N LEU A 216 12.60 -4.97 -33.26
CA LEU A 216 11.25 -4.60 -32.83
C LEU A 216 10.32 -4.64 -34.05
N HIS A 217 9.34 -5.54 -34.06
CA HIS A 217 8.28 -5.54 -35.07
C HIS A 217 6.91 -5.31 -34.42
N THR A 218 6.27 -4.19 -34.75
CA THR A 218 4.84 -3.96 -34.53
C THR A 218 4.06 -4.70 -35.62
N LEU A 219 3.60 -5.91 -35.32
CA LEU A 219 2.76 -6.68 -36.25
C LEU A 219 1.27 -6.48 -35.92
N PRO A 220 0.39 -6.29 -36.93
CA PRO A 220 -1.05 -6.36 -36.74
C PRO A 220 -1.48 -7.77 -36.35
N GLN A 221 -2.47 -7.87 -35.46
CA GLN A 221 -2.94 -9.11 -34.85
C GLN A 221 -3.30 -10.20 -35.88
N LYS A 222 -2.58 -11.32 -35.85
CA LYS A 222 -3.10 -12.63 -36.26
C LYS A 222 -3.27 -13.52 -35.05
N LYS A 223 -4.50 -14.02 -34.88
CA LYS A 223 -4.92 -15.03 -33.90
C LYS A 223 -4.16 -16.34 -34.13
N LYS A 224 -3.00 -16.53 -33.51
CA LYS A 224 -2.42 -17.83 -33.11
C LYS A 224 -0.99 -17.60 -32.62
N ASP A 225 -0.89 -17.43 -31.31
CA ASP A 225 0.16 -17.99 -30.44
C ASP A 225 0.00 -17.34 -29.07
N ARG A 226 -0.84 -17.98 -28.25
CA ARG A 226 -1.00 -17.71 -26.82
C ARG A 226 0.29 -18.12 -26.11
N MET A 227 1.35 -17.32 -26.19
CA MET A 227 2.55 -17.57 -25.39
C MET A 227 3.34 -16.29 -25.06
N VAL A 228 2.63 -15.26 -24.62
CA VAL A 228 3.20 -14.31 -23.66
C VAL A 228 2.17 -14.18 -22.54
N CYS A 229 2.59 -14.59 -21.35
CA CYS A 229 1.80 -14.67 -20.13
C CYS A 229 1.31 -13.26 -19.73
N GLU A 230 0.16 -12.81 -20.24
CA GLU A 230 -0.55 -11.70 -19.62
C GLU A 230 -1.08 -12.22 -18.28
N LEU A 231 -0.32 -12.02 -17.20
CA LEU A 231 -0.72 -12.39 -15.84
C LEU A 231 -2.05 -11.70 -15.52
N PRO A 232 -3.20 -12.40 -15.50
CA PRO A 232 -4.50 -11.74 -15.32
C PRO A 232 -4.60 -11.02 -13.98
N GLN A 233 -3.87 -11.53 -12.97
CA GLN A 233 -3.74 -10.92 -11.66
C GLN A 233 -3.07 -9.55 -11.73
N LEU A 234 -2.06 -9.39 -12.60
CA LEU A 234 -1.38 -8.10 -12.79
C LEU A 234 -2.32 -7.07 -13.43
N GLN A 235 -3.13 -7.52 -14.40
CA GLN A 235 -4.15 -6.66 -15.03
C GLN A 235 -5.23 -6.26 -14.02
N ALA A 236 -5.72 -7.20 -13.21
CA ALA A 236 -6.68 -6.90 -12.15
C ALA A 236 -6.10 -5.91 -11.12
N LEU A 237 -4.84 -6.06 -10.73
CA LEU A 237 -4.16 -5.14 -9.83
C LEU A 237 -4.00 -3.74 -10.46
N ALA A 238 -3.69 -3.64 -11.75
CA ALA A 238 -3.64 -2.36 -12.45
C ALA A 238 -4.99 -1.65 -12.47
N VAL A 239 -6.07 -2.39 -12.74
CA VAL A 239 -7.44 -1.87 -12.71
C VAL A 239 -7.83 -1.43 -11.30
N TYR A 240 -7.47 -2.20 -10.27
CA TYR A 240 -7.69 -1.83 -8.88
C TYR A 240 -7.01 -0.52 -8.49
N GLU A 241 -5.70 -0.39 -8.79
CA GLU A 241 -4.94 0.84 -8.48
C GLU A 241 -5.46 2.04 -9.28
N MET A 242 -5.88 1.83 -10.53
CA MET A 242 -6.47 2.87 -11.37
C MET A 242 -7.81 3.35 -10.79
N GLY A 243 -8.66 2.44 -10.33
CA GLY A 243 -9.95 2.76 -9.71
C GLY A 243 -9.79 3.65 -8.47
N TRP A 244 -8.85 3.32 -7.58
CA TRP A 244 -8.53 4.20 -6.44
C TRP A 244 -7.97 5.55 -6.87
N GLY A 245 -7.09 5.58 -7.87
CA GLY A 245 -6.60 6.84 -8.43
C GLY A 245 -7.73 7.73 -8.97
N GLN A 246 -8.73 7.15 -9.64
CA GLN A 246 -9.91 7.88 -10.11
C GLN A 246 -10.78 8.40 -8.95
N ILE A 247 -10.98 7.60 -7.89
CA ILE A 247 -11.66 8.06 -6.66
C ILE A 247 -10.96 9.30 -6.09
N PHE A 248 -9.63 9.27 -5.98
CA PHE A 248 -8.87 10.39 -5.40
C PHE A 248 -8.85 11.64 -6.29
N LEU A 249 -8.98 11.47 -7.62
CA LEU A 249 -9.18 12.58 -8.55
C LEU A 249 -10.60 13.16 -8.50
N GLY A 250 -11.56 12.46 -7.87
CA GLY A 250 -12.97 12.84 -7.84
C GLY A 250 -13.78 12.37 -9.05
N ASP A 251 -13.20 11.54 -9.93
CA ASP A 251 -13.86 11.01 -11.14
C ASP A 251 -14.75 9.79 -10.78
N TYR A 252 -15.76 10.00 -9.93
CA TYR A 252 -16.56 8.92 -9.34
C TYR A 252 -17.31 8.08 -10.36
N PHE A 253 -17.82 8.69 -11.43
CA PHE A 253 -18.45 7.96 -12.53
C PHE A 253 -17.48 6.92 -13.15
N GLN A 254 -16.29 7.35 -13.57
CA GLN A 254 -15.30 6.44 -14.17
C GLN A 254 -14.76 5.41 -13.17
N ALA A 255 -14.63 5.80 -11.90
CA ALA A 255 -14.26 4.87 -10.84
C ALA A 255 -15.29 3.75 -10.68
N SER A 256 -16.59 4.09 -10.71
CA SER A 256 -17.68 3.11 -10.60
C SER A 256 -17.60 2.06 -11.72
N GLU A 257 -17.46 2.49 -12.98
CA GLU A 257 -17.31 1.60 -14.13
C GLU A 257 -16.06 0.71 -14.00
N THR A 258 -14.98 1.27 -13.48
CA THR A 258 -13.71 0.57 -13.28
C THR A 258 -13.85 -0.54 -12.23
N PHE A 259 -14.54 -0.30 -11.12
CA PHE A 259 -14.76 -1.31 -10.08
C PHE A 259 -15.78 -2.38 -10.49
N PHE A 260 -16.85 -2.04 -11.23
CA PHE A 260 -17.74 -3.06 -11.81
C PHE A 260 -17.00 -3.96 -12.80
N ARG A 261 -16.09 -3.39 -13.59
CA ARG A 261 -15.24 -4.20 -14.47
C ARG A 261 -14.30 -5.10 -13.66
N LEU A 262 -13.72 -4.59 -12.57
CA LEU A 262 -12.86 -5.39 -11.69
C LEU A 262 -13.62 -6.57 -11.07
N GLU A 263 -14.90 -6.39 -10.73
CA GLU A 263 -15.80 -7.45 -10.27
C GLU A 263 -15.88 -8.63 -11.25
N GLY A 264 -15.88 -8.35 -12.56
CA GLY A 264 -15.90 -9.37 -13.61
C GLY A 264 -14.52 -9.96 -13.95
N MET A 265 -13.42 -9.28 -13.59
CA MET A 265 -12.05 -9.73 -13.88
C MET A 265 -11.44 -10.58 -12.76
N ASN A 266 -11.91 -10.42 -11.53
CA ASN A 266 -11.32 -11.04 -10.34
C ASN A 266 -12.35 -11.95 -9.61
N ASN A 267 -11.87 -13.06 -9.08
CA ASN A 267 -12.68 -13.96 -8.24
C ASN A 267 -12.63 -13.57 -6.74
N TRP A 268 -11.71 -12.69 -6.34
CA TRP A 268 -11.58 -12.27 -4.95
C TRP A 268 -12.47 -11.07 -4.63
N SER A 269 -13.17 -11.11 -3.49
CA SER A 269 -13.95 -10.00 -2.93
C SER A 269 -14.94 -9.31 -3.88
N ARG A 270 -15.57 -10.05 -4.82
CA ARG A 270 -16.49 -9.51 -5.83
C ARG A 270 -17.56 -8.59 -5.23
N ALA A 271 -18.20 -9.03 -4.14
CA ALA A 271 -19.22 -8.23 -3.45
C ALA A 271 -18.67 -6.91 -2.90
N PHE A 272 -17.40 -6.86 -2.48
CA PHE A 272 -16.77 -5.64 -2.01
C PHE A 272 -16.37 -4.69 -3.15
N TYR A 273 -15.94 -5.20 -4.31
CA TYR A 273 -15.73 -4.33 -5.48
C TYR A 273 -17.04 -3.73 -5.98
N HIS A 274 -18.11 -4.53 -5.97
CA HIS A 274 -19.46 -4.05 -6.24
C HIS A 274 -19.86 -2.96 -5.22
N TYR A 275 -19.62 -3.19 -3.92
CA TYR A 275 -19.82 -2.18 -2.88
C TYR A 275 -19.08 -0.86 -3.16
N ILE A 276 -17.77 -0.91 -3.48
CA ILE A 276 -16.99 0.30 -3.82
C ILE A 276 -17.58 1.02 -5.03
N ALA A 277 -17.96 0.28 -6.07
CA ALA A 277 -18.57 0.86 -7.27
C ALA A 277 -19.88 1.58 -6.94
N THR A 278 -20.71 0.97 -6.09
CA THR A 278 -21.97 1.55 -5.61
C THR A 278 -21.75 2.77 -4.71
N CYS A 279 -20.71 2.77 -3.86
CA CYS A 279 -20.31 3.96 -3.10
C CYS A 279 -19.90 5.11 -4.02
N CYS A 280 -19.21 4.82 -5.13
CA CYS A 280 -18.89 5.84 -6.15
C CYS A 280 -20.16 6.40 -6.80
N MET A 281 -21.13 5.55 -7.14
CA MET A 281 -22.44 6.01 -7.67
C MET A 281 -23.19 6.88 -6.66
N PHE A 282 -23.14 6.54 -5.37
CA PHE A 282 -23.75 7.36 -4.31
C PHE A 282 -23.08 8.74 -4.22
N ALA A 283 -21.75 8.80 -4.30
CA ALA A 283 -21.00 10.05 -4.29
C ALA A 283 -21.17 10.90 -5.56
N ASP A 284 -21.59 10.28 -6.67
CA ASP A 284 -22.00 10.93 -7.93
C ASP A 284 -23.51 11.31 -7.92
N GLU A 285 -24.16 11.26 -6.75
CA GLU A 285 -25.58 11.60 -6.54
C GLU A 285 -26.59 10.72 -7.31
N ALA A 286 -26.15 9.58 -7.84
CA ALA A 286 -26.99 8.62 -8.55
C ALA A 286 -27.78 7.69 -7.60
N TYR A 287 -28.50 8.29 -6.64
CA TYR A 287 -29.08 7.60 -5.47
C TYR A 287 -29.99 6.42 -5.82
N ASP A 288 -30.86 6.57 -6.84
CA ASP A 288 -31.76 5.50 -7.26
C ASP A 288 -31.03 4.29 -7.85
N LYS A 289 -29.94 4.53 -8.59
CA LYS A 289 -29.08 3.45 -9.09
C LYS A 289 -28.32 2.82 -7.94
N SER A 290 -27.73 3.61 -7.05
CA SER A 290 -26.97 3.08 -5.93
C SER A 290 -27.83 2.24 -4.98
N ALA A 291 -29.07 2.64 -4.72
CA ALA A 291 -30.00 1.90 -3.87
C ALA A 291 -30.28 0.49 -4.43
N ARG A 292 -30.55 0.39 -5.75
CA ARG A 292 -30.75 -0.89 -6.43
C ARG A 292 -29.53 -1.80 -6.35
N GLU A 293 -28.33 -1.27 -6.58
CA GLU A 293 -27.09 -2.05 -6.52
C GLU A 293 -26.75 -2.48 -5.07
N PHE A 294 -26.94 -1.61 -4.07
CA PHE A 294 -26.75 -1.98 -2.66
C PHE A 294 -27.63 -3.15 -2.24
N MET A 295 -28.89 -3.20 -2.71
CA MET A 295 -29.81 -4.30 -2.42
C MET A 295 -29.41 -5.64 -3.05
N GLN A 296 -28.53 -5.66 -4.07
CA GLN A 296 -28.03 -6.90 -4.68
C GLN A 296 -26.94 -7.58 -3.84
N ILE A 297 -26.15 -6.80 -3.10
CA ILE A 297 -24.97 -7.27 -2.35
C ILE A 297 -25.33 -8.34 -1.31
N PRO A 298 -26.35 -8.18 -0.43
CA PRO A 298 -26.74 -9.23 0.50
C PRO A 298 -27.06 -10.56 -0.18
N GLY A 299 -27.67 -10.52 -1.38
CA GLY A 299 -27.95 -11.71 -2.20
C GLY A 299 -26.69 -12.35 -2.79
N MET A 300 -25.66 -11.57 -3.13
CA MET A 300 -24.35 -12.08 -3.55
C MET A 300 -23.63 -12.80 -2.39
N LEU A 301 -23.66 -12.20 -1.20
CA LEU A 301 -23.02 -12.73 0.00
C LEU A 301 -23.72 -13.99 0.51
N LYS A 302 -25.06 -14.02 0.50
CA LYS A 302 -25.84 -15.21 0.84
C LYS A 302 -25.51 -16.38 -0.08
N ARG A 303 -25.43 -16.16 -1.39
CA ARG A 303 -24.99 -17.19 -2.36
C ARG A 303 -23.59 -17.68 -2.05
N LYS A 304 -22.64 -16.78 -1.76
CA LYS A 304 -21.27 -17.16 -1.38
C LYS A 304 -21.24 -18.06 -0.14
N ARG A 305 -21.99 -17.73 0.91
CA ARG A 305 -22.15 -18.58 2.10
C ARG A 305 -22.73 -19.96 1.76
N GLN A 306 -23.77 -20.01 0.92
CA GLN A 306 -24.43 -21.26 0.50
C GLN A 306 -23.49 -22.20 -0.27
N PHE A 307 -22.56 -21.66 -1.05
CA PHE A 307 -21.53 -22.43 -1.75
C PHE A 307 -20.29 -22.72 -0.89
N GLY A 308 -20.38 -22.59 0.44
CA GLY A 308 -19.30 -22.90 1.37
C GLY A 308 -18.15 -21.87 1.40
N GLY A 309 -18.32 -20.71 0.78
CA GLY A 309 -17.31 -19.65 0.77
C GLY A 309 -17.31 -18.84 2.06
N LYS A 310 -16.16 -18.78 2.75
CA LYS A 310 -15.96 -17.85 3.88
C LYS A 310 -16.02 -16.40 3.38
N LEU A 311 -16.76 -15.56 4.08
CA LEU A 311 -16.78 -14.13 3.78
C LEU A 311 -15.46 -13.48 4.19
N LEU A 312 -14.99 -12.56 3.34
CA LEU A 312 -13.84 -11.74 3.67
C LEU A 312 -14.26 -10.64 4.65
N PRO A 313 -13.39 -10.18 5.54
CA PRO A 313 -13.73 -9.15 6.50
C PRO A 313 -14.33 -7.88 5.87
N ASN A 314 -13.79 -7.42 4.74
CA ASN A 314 -14.30 -6.26 4.00
C ASN A 314 -15.73 -6.48 3.47
N GLU A 315 -16.10 -7.73 3.12
CA GLU A 315 -17.45 -8.08 2.69
C GLU A 315 -18.42 -8.10 3.86
N ILE A 316 -17.99 -8.56 5.04
CA ILE A 316 -18.77 -8.53 6.28
C ILE A 316 -19.06 -7.08 6.67
N TYR A 317 -18.04 -6.23 6.64
CA TYR A 317 -18.17 -4.78 6.86
C TYR A 317 -19.20 -4.14 5.91
N ALA A 318 -19.12 -4.44 4.61
CA ALA A 318 -20.08 -3.93 3.63
C ALA A 318 -21.51 -4.44 3.89
N GLU A 319 -21.67 -5.72 4.26
CA GLU A 319 -22.98 -6.28 4.61
C GLU A 319 -23.60 -5.59 5.83
N ARG A 320 -22.79 -5.31 6.86
CA ARG A 320 -23.24 -4.62 8.09
C ARG A 320 -23.74 -3.21 7.78
N LYS A 321 -22.97 -2.41 7.04
CA LYS A 321 -23.37 -1.05 6.65
C LYS A 321 -24.69 -1.04 5.89
N ILE A 322 -24.86 -1.96 4.93
CA ILE A 322 -26.09 -2.08 4.16
C ILE A 322 -27.27 -2.47 5.06
N LYS A 323 -27.09 -3.45 5.97
CA LYS A 323 -28.12 -3.84 6.94
C LYS A 323 -28.53 -2.67 7.84
N HIS A 324 -27.57 -1.87 8.30
CA HIS A 324 -27.82 -0.68 9.10
C HIS A 324 -28.66 0.36 8.36
N TRP A 325 -28.29 0.71 7.12
CA TRP A 325 -29.07 1.66 6.31
C TRP A 325 -30.48 1.15 6.02
N ILE A 326 -30.61 -0.15 5.78
CA ILE A 326 -31.90 -0.80 5.62
C ILE A 326 -32.73 -0.70 6.91
N GLN A 327 -32.16 -0.97 8.08
CA GLN A 327 -32.85 -0.84 9.38
C GLN A 327 -33.28 0.61 9.66
N LYS A 328 -32.41 1.60 9.43
CA LYS A 328 -32.76 3.02 9.52
C LYS A 328 -33.90 3.39 8.56
N SER A 329 -33.96 2.77 7.38
CA SER A 329 -35.04 3.00 6.41
C SER A 329 -36.38 2.38 6.80
N PHE A 330 -36.39 1.22 7.49
CA PHE A 330 -37.62 0.51 7.92
C PHE A 330 -38.45 1.24 8.99
N GLY A 331 -37.94 2.33 9.57
CA GLY A 331 -38.76 3.25 10.39
C GLY A 331 -39.76 4.08 9.57
N GLN A 332 -39.72 4.01 8.23
CA GLN A 332 -40.64 4.69 7.30
C GLN A 332 -41.39 3.63 6.46
N GLU A 333 -42.67 3.88 6.18
CA GLU A 333 -43.75 2.89 5.92
C GLU A 333 -43.58 1.88 4.76
N ASP A 334 -42.52 1.93 3.94
CA ASP A 334 -42.31 0.98 2.84
C ASP A 334 -40.92 0.35 2.91
N GLY A 335 -40.88 -0.97 3.11
CA GLY A 335 -39.69 -1.77 3.38
C GLY A 335 -38.68 -1.94 2.24
N VAL A 336 -38.51 -0.93 1.38
CA VAL A 336 -37.60 -0.93 0.24
C VAL A 336 -36.68 0.27 0.33
N LEU A 337 -35.36 0.01 0.32
CA LEU A 337 -34.35 1.05 0.21
C LEU A 337 -34.43 1.65 -1.21
N ASP A 338 -35.20 2.73 -1.37
CA ASP A 338 -35.23 3.55 -2.58
C ASP A 338 -34.17 4.66 -2.52
N GLY A 339 -33.97 5.41 -3.62
CA GLY A 339 -32.92 6.45 -3.65
C GLY A 339 -33.14 7.56 -2.62
N LYS A 340 -34.39 7.92 -2.33
CA LYS A 340 -34.72 8.95 -1.33
C LYS A 340 -34.48 8.47 0.09
N SER A 341 -34.89 7.25 0.42
CA SER A 341 -34.70 6.64 1.73
C SER A 341 -33.23 6.36 1.98
N LEU A 342 -32.47 5.93 0.95
CA LEU A 342 -31.02 5.79 1.03
C LEU A 342 -30.35 7.12 1.37
N ARG A 343 -30.72 8.21 0.68
CA ARG A 343 -30.13 9.55 0.94
C ARG A 343 -30.38 10.02 2.38
N LYS A 344 -31.51 9.65 2.98
CA LYS A 344 -31.81 9.98 4.39
C LYS A 344 -31.09 9.06 5.37
N ALA A 345 -31.09 7.75 5.10
CA ALA A 345 -30.49 6.75 5.98
C ALA A 345 -28.95 6.86 6.05
N VAL A 346 -28.32 7.34 4.98
CA VAL A 346 -26.86 7.51 4.89
C VAL A 346 -26.47 8.91 5.35
N VAL A 347 -26.08 9.04 6.62
CA VAL A 347 -25.63 10.31 7.22
C VAL A 347 -24.24 10.71 6.71
N ILE A 348 -23.32 9.75 6.66
CA ILE A 348 -21.95 9.93 6.18
C ILE A 348 -21.81 9.23 4.84
N ASN A 349 -21.28 9.93 3.84
CA ASN A 349 -21.04 9.33 2.53
C ASN A 349 -20.07 8.14 2.67
N PRO A 350 -20.48 6.91 2.28
CA PRO A 350 -19.68 5.71 2.47
C PRO A 350 -18.37 5.75 1.69
N LEU A 351 -18.29 6.52 0.60
CA LEU A 351 -17.05 6.69 -0.14
C LEU A 351 -15.99 7.45 0.68
N TRP A 352 -16.38 8.43 1.51
CA TRP A 352 -15.42 9.19 2.32
C TRP A 352 -14.82 8.33 3.43
N GLU A 353 -15.65 7.46 4.02
CA GLU A 353 -15.18 6.44 4.96
C GLU A 353 -14.16 5.50 4.30
N LEU A 354 -14.45 5.01 3.09
CA LEU A 354 -13.51 4.19 2.32
C LEU A 354 -12.22 4.95 1.98
N ILE A 355 -12.31 6.22 1.60
CA ILE A 355 -11.13 7.07 1.34
C ILE A 355 -10.26 7.18 2.60
N TYR A 356 -10.85 7.36 3.78
CA TYR A 356 -10.12 7.38 5.04
C TYR A 356 -9.42 6.05 5.35
N LEU A 357 -10.16 4.95 5.24
CA LEU A 357 -9.65 3.60 5.52
C LEU A 357 -8.51 3.23 4.54
N TRP A 358 -8.55 3.71 3.30
CA TRP A 358 -7.47 3.58 2.31
C TRP A 358 -6.39 4.67 2.35
N ASN A 359 -6.35 5.50 3.40
CA ASN A 359 -5.37 6.57 3.58
C ASN A 359 -5.29 7.51 2.35
N GLY A 360 -6.46 7.85 1.81
CA GLY A 360 -6.63 8.61 0.58
C GLY A 360 -6.82 10.11 0.77
N PHE A 361 -7.04 10.60 2.00
CA PHE A 361 -7.31 12.02 2.27
C PHE A 361 -6.18 12.93 1.78
N SER A 362 -4.92 12.54 2.00
CA SER A 362 -3.72 13.26 1.53
C SER A 362 -3.54 13.26 0.00
N GLN A 363 -4.31 12.44 -0.72
CA GLN A 363 -4.25 12.32 -2.18
C GLN A 363 -5.40 13.07 -2.87
N LEU A 364 -6.36 13.60 -2.11
CA LEU A 364 -7.46 14.40 -2.65
C LEU A 364 -6.95 15.78 -3.10
N THR A 365 -7.62 16.34 -4.11
CA THR A 365 -7.39 17.74 -4.48
C THR A 365 -7.95 18.66 -3.39
N VAL A 366 -7.31 19.82 -3.19
CA VAL A 366 -7.73 20.82 -2.18
C VAL A 366 -9.20 21.20 -2.38
N GLN A 367 -9.63 21.45 -3.61
CA GLN A 367 -11.03 21.79 -3.94
C GLN A 367 -12.02 20.70 -3.49
N LYS A 368 -11.66 19.43 -3.70
CA LYS A 368 -12.55 18.31 -3.32
C LYS A 368 -12.57 18.11 -1.82
N LEU A 369 -11.42 18.30 -1.17
CA LEU A 369 -11.30 18.26 0.28
C LEU A 369 -12.11 19.38 0.95
N GLU A 370 -12.03 20.62 0.45
CA GLU A 370 -12.82 21.76 0.92
C GLU A 370 -14.34 21.49 0.77
N SER A 371 -14.76 21.03 -0.41
CA SER A 371 -16.16 20.66 -0.66
C SER A 371 -16.64 19.56 0.28
N MET A 372 -15.87 18.48 0.44
CA MET A 372 -16.18 17.38 1.35
C MET A 372 -16.25 17.88 2.81
N HIS A 373 -15.30 18.71 3.22
CA HIS A 373 -15.24 19.26 4.57
C HIS A 373 -16.43 20.19 4.88
N GLN A 374 -16.85 21.00 3.91
CA GLN A 374 -18.03 21.85 4.05
C GLN A 374 -19.31 21.02 4.20
N ILE A 375 -19.52 20.00 3.36
CA ILE A 375 -20.70 19.14 3.46
C ILE A 375 -20.74 18.42 4.82
N MET A 376 -19.59 17.93 5.31
CA MET A 376 -19.53 17.33 6.64
C MET A 376 -19.88 18.30 7.77
N LYS A 377 -19.49 19.58 7.67
CA LYS A 377 -19.87 20.64 8.62
C LYS A 377 -21.37 20.93 8.57
N ASP A 378 -21.94 20.99 7.37
CA ASP A 378 -23.38 21.22 7.18
C ASP A 378 -24.21 20.06 7.74
N THR A 379 -23.76 18.81 7.51
CA THR A 379 -24.36 17.63 8.14
C THR A 379 -24.33 17.73 9.65
N LEU A 380 -23.18 18.08 10.25
CA LEU A 380 -23.04 18.21 11.70
C LEU A 380 -24.00 19.28 12.28
N ALA A 381 -24.23 20.38 11.56
CA ALA A 381 -25.15 21.44 11.98
C ALA A 381 -26.64 21.02 11.91
N GLY A 382 -26.98 20.03 11.07
CA GLY A 382 -28.36 19.52 10.90
C GLY A 382 -28.91 18.73 12.10
N GLY A 383 -28.05 18.23 12.99
CA GLY A 383 -28.33 17.87 14.38
C GLY A 383 -29.28 16.71 14.72
N GLN A 384 -30.30 16.39 13.93
CA GLN A 384 -31.45 15.61 14.43
C GLN A 384 -31.36 14.07 14.34
N GLU A 385 -30.43 13.47 13.58
CA GLU A 385 -30.35 12.00 13.37
C GLU A 385 -28.92 11.41 13.47
N ILE A 386 -27.97 12.15 14.05
CA ILE A 386 -26.52 11.88 13.92
C ILE A 386 -25.93 11.15 15.14
N GLU A 387 -26.70 10.92 16.21
CA GLU A 387 -26.15 10.47 17.50
C GLU A 387 -25.24 9.24 17.42
N SER A 388 -25.57 8.23 16.60
CA SER A 388 -24.71 7.03 16.47
C SER A 388 -23.50 7.20 15.55
N ASP A 389 -23.56 8.13 14.59
CA ASP A 389 -22.51 8.33 13.57
C ASP A 389 -21.62 9.56 13.87
N ILE A 390 -21.89 10.29 14.96
CA ILE A 390 -21.25 11.58 15.27
C ILE A 390 -19.74 11.46 15.50
N GLY A 391 -19.29 10.38 16.15
CA GLY A 391 -17.86 10.11 16.38
C GLY A 391 -17.10 9.94 15.07
N GLN A 392 -17.70 9.22 14.11
CA GLN A 392 -17.13 9.03 12.77
C GLN A 392 -17.05 10.36 12.00
N LEU A 393 -18.10 11.19 12.10
CA LEU A 393 -18.12 12.50 11.46
C LEU A 393 -17.02 13.42 12.03
N TYR A 394 -16.84 13.43 13.35
CA TYR A 394 -15.74 14.17 13.98
C TYR A 394 -14.36 13.65 13.57
N LEU A 395 -14.18 12.34 13.43
CA LEU A 395 -12.94 11.76 12.93
C LEU A 395 -12.61 12.28 11.53
N LEU A 396 -13.57 12.18 10.59
CA LEU A 396 -13.36 12.62 9.20
C LEU A 396 -13.18 14.15 9.08
N LEU A 397 -13.90 14.94 9.89
CA LEU A 397 -13.71 16.38 9.97
C LEU A 397 -12.31 16.75 10.49
N GLY A 398 -11.82 16.04 11.51
CA GLY A 398 -10.50 16.24 12.08
C GLY A 398 -9.38 15.94 11.08
N VAL A 399 -9.49 14.81 10.37
CA VAL A 399 -8.56 14.44 9.30
C VAL A 399 -8.61 15.48 8.17
N GLY A 400 -9.82 15.86 7.73
CA GLY A 400 -9.99 16.87 6.69
C GLY A 400 -9.39 18.24 7.06
N ALA A 401 -9.61 18.71 8.29
CA ALA A 401 -9.02 19.95 8.78
C ALA A 401 -7.49 19.91 8.82
N ARG A 402 -6.90 18.77 9.22
CA ARG A 402 -5.43 18.59 9.19
C ARG A 402 -4.89 18.72 7.77
N GLU A 403 -5.51 18.05 6.80
CA GLU A 403 -5.08 18.10 5.40
C GLU A 403 -5.24 19.51 4.79
N LEU A 404 -6.22 20.29 5.26
CA LEU A 404 -6.38 21.72 4.92
C LEU A 404 -5.38 22.65 5.64
N GLY A 405 -4.61 22.13 6.61
CA GLY A 405 -3.62 22.87 7.38
C GLY A 405 -4.16 23.56 8.64
N ASP A 406 -5.44 23.38 8.98
CA ASP A 406 -6.02 23.90 10.23
C ASP A 406 -5.85 22.87 11.36
N TYR A 407 -4.66 22.89 11.98
CA TYR A 407 -4.28 21.91 13.01
C TYR A 407 -5.05 22.07 14.32
N ASP A 408 -5.51 23.27 14.65
CA ASP A 408 -6.22 23.53 15.91
C ASP A 408 -7.68 23.06 15.81
N GLN A 409 -8.32 23.31 14.67
CA GLN A 409 -9.63 22.73 14.37
C GLN A 409 -9.56 21.21 14.25
N ALA A 410 -8.50 20.67 13.64
CA ALA A 410 -8.26 19.23 13.57
C ALA A 410 -8.20 18.60 14.96
N GLU A 411 -7.40 19.18 15.87
CA GLU A 411 -7.31 18.70 17.26
C GLU A 411 -8.65 18.75 17.98
N SER A 412 -9.40 19.84 17.83
CA SER A 412 -10.71 19.99 18.48
C SER A 412 -11.67 18.88 18.05
N TYR A 413 -11.77 18.60 16.75
CA TYR A 413 -12.63 17.54 16.23
C TYR A 413 -12.15 16.15 16.64
N LEU A 414 -10.86 15.85 16.55
CA LEU A 414 -10.32 14.55 16.94
C LEU A 414 -10.47 14.27 18.44
N ARG A 415 -10.36 15.28 19.31
CA ARG A 415 -10.66 15.14 20.74
C ARG A 415 -12.14 14.84 21.00
N LYS A 416 -13.06 15.43 20.23
CA LYS A 416 -14.49 15.11 20.30
C LYS A 416 -14.77 13.69 19.82
N ALA A 417 -14.11 13.24 18.75
CA ALA A 417 -14.21 11.85 18.29
C ALA A 417 -13.70 10.87 19.37
N ALA A 418 -12.59 11.20 20.02
CA ALA A 418 -12.01 10.38 21.10
C ALA A 418 -12.81 10.40 22.41
N GLY A 419 -13.66 11.41 22.62
CA GLY A 419 -14.54 11.55 23.78
C GLY A 419 -15.99 11.12 23.51
N SER A 420 -16.30 10.64 22.31
CA SER A 420 -17.61 10.07 21.99
C SER A 420 -17.67 8.66 22.59
N ASP A 421 -18.69 8.36 23.40
CA ASP A 421 -18.79 7.05 24.09
C ASP A 421 -18.93 5.90 23.08
N ASP A 422 -18.04 4.90 23.22
CA ASP A 422 -18.02 3.66 22.42
C ASP A 422 -19.28 2.80 22.65
N GLU A 423 -20.06 3.04 23.72
CA GLU A 423 -21.23 2.22 24.07
C GLU A 423 -22.44 2.41 23.13
N ILE A 424 -22.52 3.56 22.44
CA ILE A 424 -23.67 3.92 21.57
C ILE A 424 -23.35 3.68 20.09
N SER A 425 -22.07 3.69 19.70
CA SER A 425 -21.64 3.57 18.30
C SER A 425 -21.47 2.11 17.88
N GLU A 426 -22.19 1.68 16.83
CA GLU A 426 -21.98 0.36 16.21
C GLU A 426 -20.59 0.24 15.54
N ASP A 427 -19.94 1.37 15.25
CA ASP A 427 -18.65 1.45 14.60
C ASP A 427 -17.51 1.65 15.62
N ALA A 428 -17.29 0.61 16.44
CA ALA A 428 -16.21 0.54 17.46
C ALA A 428 -14.76 0.65 16.90
N TRP A 429 -14.60 0.81 15.58
CA TRP A 429 -13.32 1.11 14.95
C TRP A 429 -12.94 2.58 15.06
N VAL A 430 -13.89 3.50 15.24
CA VAL A 430 -13.65 4.95 15.22
C VAL A 430 -12.71 5.40 16.34
N LEU A 431 -12.92 4.95 17.57
CA LEU A 431 -12.13 5.36 18.73
C LEU A 431 -10.62 5.10 18.59
N PRO A 432 -10.16 3.87 18.29
CA PRO A 432 -8.72 3.62 18.14
C PRO A 432 -8.14 4.40 16.94
N HIS A 433 -8.94 4.64 15.90
CA HIS A 433 -8.53 5.49 14.77
C HIS A 433 -8.40 6.96 15.18
N ALA A 434 -9.27 7.50 16.04
CA ALA A 434 -9.14 8.85 16.58
C ALA A 434 -7.84 9.02 17.39
N TYR A 435 -7.45 8.01 18.18
CA TYR A 435 -6.15 8.02 18.88
C TYR A 435 -4.97 8.02 17.91
N TYR A 436 -5.02 7.21 16.85
CA TYR A 436 -3.97 7.22 15.82
C TYR A 436 -3.88 8.57 15.11
N GLU A 437 -5.00 9.17 14.71
CA GLU A 437 -5.00 10.45 14.00
C GLU A 437 -4.55 11.61 14.90
N MET A 438 -4.82 11.56 16.21
CA MET A 438 -4.24 12.47 17.21
C MET A 438 -2.71 12.35 17.28
N ALA A 439 -2.18 11.12 17.32
CA ALA A 439 -0.74 10.90 17.29
C ALA A 439 -0.12 11.41 15.98
N ALA A 440 -0.78 11.15 14.84
CA ALA A 440 -0.34 11.60 13.53
C ALA A 440 -0.35 13.14 13.44
N LEU A 441 -1.37 13.82 13.97
CA LEU A 441 -1.45 15.28 14.05
C LEU A 441 -0.27 15.87 14.83
N ASN A 442 0.06 15.29 15.99
CA ASN A 442 1.24 15.71 16.76
C ASN A 442 2.55 15.50 16.00
N CYS A 443 2.68 14.39 15.25
CA CYS A 443 3.83 14.16 14.37
C CYS A 443 3.92 15.18 13.23
N VAL A 444 2.79 15.58 12.64
CA VAL A 444 2.76 16.65 11.63
C VAL A 444 3.20 17.98 12.24
N ARG A 445 2.71 18.34 13.44
CA ARG A 445 3.15 19.55 14.15
C ARG A 445 4.66 19.54 14.43
N LEU A 446 5.23 18.39 14.78
CA LEU A 446 6.67 18.23 14.97
C LEU A 446 7.50 18.57 13.71
N LEU A 447 7.00 18.28 12.51
CA LEU A 447 7.69 18.62 11.26
C LEU A 447 7.84 20.13 11.04
N TYR A 448 6.88 20.93 11.51
CA TYR A 448 6.83 22.37 11.27
C TYR A 448 7.30 23.22 12.46
N MET A 449 7.54 22.61 13.63
CA MET A 449 8.02 23.31 14.81
C MET A 449 9.53 23.65 14.75
N LYS A 450 9.87 24.91 15.07
CA LYS A 450 11.26 25.38 15.22
C LYS A 450 11.66 25.45 16.72
N LYS A 451 12.66 24.65 17.14
CA LYS A 451 13.33 24.58 18.48
C LYS A 451 12.55 23.88 19.64
N ASP A 452 13.32 23.58 20.70
CA ASP A 452 13.46 22.26 21.37
C ASP A 452 12.47 21.93 22.53
N ASP A 453 11.92 22.93 23.22
CA ASP A 453 11.13 22.69 24.45
C ASP A 453 9.73 22.12 24.18
N GLY A 454 9.03 22.59 23.14
CA GLY A 454 7.71 22.07 22.76
C GLY A 454 7.77 20.70 22.08
N GLN A 455 8.90 20.37 21.45
CA GLN A 455 9.07 19.10 20.73
C GLN A 455 9.04 17.89 21.66
N LYS A 456 9.65 17.99 22.85
CA LYS A 456 9.64 16.90 23.83
C LYS A 456 8.22 16.59 24.33
N VAL A 457 7.40 17.63 24.51
CA VAL A 457 6.00 17.47 24.92
C VAL A 457 5.20 16.79 23.82
N LEU A 458 5.26 17.29 22.59
CA LEU A 458 4.54 16.69 21.46
C LEU A 458 4.97 15.25 21.17
N LEU A 459 6.28 14.95 21.28
CA LEU A 459 6.80 13.61 21.07
C LEU A 459 6.29 12.64 22.14
N LYS A 460 6.25 13.08 23.41
CA LYS A 460 5.66 12.30 24.50
C LYS A 460 4.15 12.09 24.27
N GLU A 461 3.42 13.15 23.94
CA GLU A 461 1.98 13.06 23.68
C GLU A 461 1.66 12.13 22.50
N ALA A 462 2.43 12.20 21.41
CA ALA A 462 2.27 11.30 20.27
C ALA A 462 2.48 9.83 20.70
N GLY A 463 3.51 9.55 21.51
CA GLY A 463 3.75 8.22 22.07
C GLY A 463 2.60 7.75 22.97
N ASP A 464 2.08 8.62 23.84
CA ASP A 464 0.97 8.33 24.75
C ASP A 464 -0.33 7.99 23.97
N TRP A 465 -0.61 8.71 22.87
CA TRP A 465 -1.75 8.43 22.00
C TRP A 465 -1.62 7.09 21.26
N ILE A 466 -0.43 6.77 20.76
CA ILE A 466 -0.18 5.45 20.14
C ILE A 466 -0.37 4.34 21.17
N GLN A 467 0.12 4.53 22.41
CA GLN A 467 -0.05 3.54 23.47
C GLN A 467 -1.53 3.32 23.83
N LYS A 468 -2.34 4.39 23.85
CA LYS A 468 -3.80 4.27 24.02
C LYS A 468 -4.44 3.48 22.88
N CYS A 469 -4.05 3.76 21.64
CA CYS A 469 -4.50 3.02 20.46
C CYS A 469 -4.19 1.51 20.56
N GLU A 470 -2.94 1.15 20.91
CA GLU A 470 -2.53 -0.25 21.03
C GLU A 470 -3.23 -0.98 22.19
N LYS A 471 -3.47 -0.30 23.30
CA LYS A 471 -4.26 -0.85 24.43
C LYS A 471 -5.69 -1.18 23.99
N GLN A 472 -6.35 -0.25 23.29
CA GLN A 472 -7.71 -0.46 22.79
C GLN A 472 -7.78 -1.63 21.80
N LEU A 473 -6.82 -1.70 20.86
CA LEU A 473 -6.70 -2.81 19.92
C LEU A 473 -6.49 -4.16 20.62
N THR A 474 -5.69 -4.20 21.68
CA THR A 474 -5.43 -5.43 22.44
C THR A 474 -6.67 -5.89 23.21
N GLN A 475 -7.39 -4.97 23.85
CA GLN A 475 -8.63 -5.27 24.57
C GLN A 475 -9.74 -5.80 23.64
N ARG A 476 -9.85 -5.22 22.44
CA ARG A 476 -10.84 -5.65 21.44
C ARG A 476 -10.55 -7.07 20.92
N ASN A 477 -9.27 -7.41 20.77
CA ASN A 477 -8.83 -8.76 20.39
C ASN A 477 -9.04 -9.79 21.51
N SER A 478 -8.85 -9.43 22.79
CA SER A 478 -9.10 -10.37 23.90
C SER A 478 -10.58 -10.65 24.11
N ASN A 479 -11.46 -9.66 23.91
CA ASN A 479 -12.91 -9.85 24.03
C ASN A 479 -13.49 -10.73 22.91
N THR A 480 -12.86 -10.72 21.73
CA THR A 480 -13.24 -11.62 20.63
C THR A 480 -12.82 -13.07 20.89
N ASP A 481 -11.73 -13.30 21.62
CA ASP A 481 -11.29 -14.67 21.98
C ASP A 481 -12.16 -15.32 23.07
N HIS A 482 -12.77 -14.55 23.99
CA HIS A 482 -13.64 -15.07 25.07
C HIS A 482 -15.08 -15.41 24.63
N ASN A 483 -15.62 -14.76 23.60
CA ASN A 483 -16.97 -15.06 23.10
C ASN A 483 -17.02 -16.29 22.17
N ASN A 484 -15.90 -16.99 21.97
CA ASN A 484 -15.83 -18.15 21.09
C ASN A 484 -16.53 -19.42 21.62
N ASP A 485 -16.94 -19.46 22.90
CA ASP A 485 -17.52 -20.66 23.52
C ASP A 485 -19.06 -20.73 23.48
N THR A 486 -19.77 -19.72 22.97
CA THR A 486 -21.25 -19.77 22.89
C THR A 486 -21.80 -19.26 21.54
N THR A 487 -22.23 -20.21 20.71
CA THR A 487 -23.28 -20.14 19.66
C THR A 487 -23.19 -19.05 18.55
N HIS A 488 -23.16 -19.53 17.29
CA HIS A 488 -23.30 -18.84 15.99
C HIS A 488 -22.17 -17.86 15.57
N SER A 489 -21.28 -18.37 14.73
CA SER A 489 -20.01 -17.79 14.26
C SER A 489 -20.10 -16.71 13.16
N ASP A 490 -21.12 -15.85 13.16
CA ASP A 490 -21.35 -14.90 12.05
C ASP A 490 -20.83 -13.46 12.28
N SER A 491 -20.34 -13.10 13.48
CA SER A 491 -19.89 -11.73 13.81
C SER A 491 -18.36 -11.55 13.97
N THR A 492 -17.57 -12.60 13.88
CA THR A 492 -16.14 -12.58 14.28
C THR A 492 -15.18 -11.94 13.27
N GLY A 493 -15.62 -11.66 12.04
CA GLY A 493 -14.77 -11.04 11.02
C GLY A 493 -14.63 -9.52 11.13
N ASP A 494 -15.35 -8.91 12.06
CA ASP A 494 -15.64 -7.48 12.07
C ASP A 494 -14.57 -6.63 12.80
N SER A 495 -13.83 -7.22 13.73
CA SER A 495 -12.74 -6.58 14.46
C SER A 495 -11.38 -6.74 13.80
N ASP A 496 -11.26 -7.59 12.78
CA ASP A 496 -9.96 -8.15 12.38
C ASP A 496 -9.31 -7.39 11.20
N TRP A 497 -10.09 -6.60 10.44
CA TRP A 497 -9.57 -5.99 9.21
C TRP A 497 -9.03 -4.58 9.43
N ASP A 498 -9.79 -3.73 10.12
CA ASP A 498 -9.40 -2.37 10.51
C ASP A 498 -8.28 -2.42 11.56
N SER A 499 -8.34 -3.38 12.49
CA SER A 499 -7.31 -3.55 13.52
C SER A 499 -5.94 -3.89 12.93
N ARG A 500 -5.89 -4.74 11.89
CA ARG A 500 -4.63 -5.06 11.21
C ARG A 500 -4.08 -3.88 10.43
N LEU A 501 -4.96 -3.15 9.74
CA LEU A 501 -4.62 -1.90 9.05
C LEU A 501 -4.01 -0.91 10.04
N LEU A 502 -4.73 -0.62 11.12
CA LEU A 502 -4.36 0.34 12.15
C LEU A 502 -3.05 -0.03 12.85
N HIS A 503 -2.85 -1.31 13.16
CA HIS A 503 -1.60 -1.79 13.73
C HIS A 503 -0.39 -1.49 12.83
N VAL A 504 -0.51 -1.69 11.51
CA VAL A 504 0.58 -1.31 10.57
C VAL A 504 0.79 0.20 10.58
N ARG A 505 -0.28 1.01 10.61
CA ARG A 505 -0.16 2.46 10.69
C ARG A 505 0.58 2.91 11.96
N CYS A 506 0.25 2.34 13.12
CA CYS A 506 0.91 2.61 14.39
C CYS A 506 2.40 2.24 14.34
N GLN A 507 2.75 1.07 13.80
CA GLN A 507 4.16 0.66 13.68
C GLN A 507 4.99 1.63 12.83
N LEU A 508 4.44 2.09 11.69
CA LEU A 508 5.13 3.07 10.85
C LEU A 508 5.25 4.42 11.56
N LEU A 509 4.23 4.83 12.32
CA LEU A 509 4.28 6.08 13.08
C LEU A 509 5.29 6.02 14.25
N ILE A 510 5.42 4.88 14.92
CA ILE A 510 6.46 4.64 15.93
C ILE A 510 7.86 4.75 15.30
N GLU A 511 8.08 4.12 14.14
CA GLU A 511 9.35 4.24 13.43
C GLU A 511 9.66 5.70 13.05
N LYS A 512 8.64 6.48 12.69
CA LYS A 512 8.79 7.92 12.45
C LYS A 512 9.11 8.72 13.73
N LEU A 513 8.55 8.34 14.88
CA LEU A 513 8.89 8.96 16.16
C LEU A 513 10.35 8.67 16.56
N ASP A 514 10.85 7.47 16.29
CA ASP A 514 12.26 7.12 16.50
C ASP A 514 13.19 7.96 15.60
N ASP A 515 12.78 8.23 14.36
CA ASP A 515 13.50 9.15 13.47
C ASP A 515 13.60 10.56 14.07
N PHE A 516 12.55 11.06 14.74
CA PHE A 516 12.61 12.37 15.41
C PHE A 516 13.55 12.38 16.62
N ASN A 517 13.72 11.24 17.30
CA ASN A 517 14.62 11.12 18.45
C ASN A 517 16.11 10.99 18.05
N THR A 518 16.40 10.41 16.88
CA THR A 518 17.77 10.12 16.42
C THR A 518 18.48 11.31 15.75
N VAL A 519 17.75 12.39 15.45
CA VAL A 519 18.30 13.65 14.89
C VAL A 519 18.88 14.57 16.00
N LYS A 520 18.79 14.16 17.27
CA LYS A 520 19.47 14.80 18.42
C LYS A 520 20.70 14.00 18.82
#